data_AF-A0A659UFR1-F1
#
_entry.id   AF-A0A659UFR1-F1
#
_cell.length_a   1.000
_cell.length_b   1.000
_cell.length_c   1.000
_cell.angle_alpha   90.00
_cell.angle_beta   90.00
_cell.angle_gamma   90.00
#
_symmetry.space_group_name_H-M   'P 1'
#
loop_
_entity.id
_entity.type
_entity.pdbx_description
1 polymer ?
#
loop_
_entity_poly.entity_id
_entity_poly.type
_entity_poly.pdbx_seq_one_letter_code
_entity_poly.pdbx_strand_id
1 'polypeptide(L)'
;LGMTEDTTCTDLSRILGRFRRLYPEVSVRTQVRMSLALQKLLREGALDAAIIQVFQHEVRPTDILLFRESLHWVKSPELVLAKGD
;
A
#
# COMPACT_ATOMS: atom_id res chain seq x y z
N LEU A 1 8.01 -8.62 -3.84
CA LEU A 1 7.20 -7.68 -3.04
C LEU A 1 6.78 -6.46 -3.87
N GLY A 2 5.48 -6.23 -4.02
CA GLY A 2 4.91 -5.07 -4.72
C GLY A 2 4.44 -3.96 -3.77
N MET A 3 4.43 -2.71 -4.22
CA MET A 3 3.89 -1.57 -3.47
C MET A 3 3.45 -0.42 -4.38
N THR A 4 2.48 0.37 -3.90
CA THR A 4 2.13 1.66 -4.49
C THR A 4 3.15 2.75 -4.14
N GLU A 5 3.21 3.80 -4.96
CA GLU A 5 4.16 4.91 -4.80
C GLU A 5 3.93 5.70 -3.49
N ASP A 6 2.66 5.94 -3.15
CA ASP A 6 2.25 6.66 -1.92
C ASP A 6 2.62 5.92 -0.62
N THR A 7 2.92 4.62 -0.70
CA THR A 7 3.44 3.84 0.45
C THR A 7 4.92 4.13 0.73
N THR A 8 5.44 5.22 0.15
CA THR A 8 6.78 5.84 0.19
C THR A 8 7.92 5.11 0.95
N CYS A 9 9.03 5.00 0.22
CA CYS A 9 10.21 4.15 0.39
C CYS A 9 10.96 4.15 1.74
N THR A 10 10.69 5.07 2.68
CA THR A 10 11.55 5.25 3.86
C THR A 10 11.41 4.11 4.88
N ASP A 11 10.18 3.78 5.28
CA ASP A 11 9.95 2.69 6.23
C ASP A 11 10.22 1.33 5.61
N LEU A 12 9.95 1.19 4.31
CA LEU A 12 10.24 -0.03 3.59
C LEU A 12 11.74 -0.32 3.53
N SER A 13 12.56 0.69 3.20
CA SER A 13 14.02 0.51 3.14
C SER A 13 14.57 0.03 4.50
N ARG A 14 14.00 0.55 5.62
CA ARG A 14 14.31 0.07 6.97
C ARG A 14 13.88 -1.38 7.19
N ILE A 15 12.68 -1.76 6.76
CA ILE A 15 12.15 -3.13 6.89
C ILE A 15 13.01 -4.11 6.08
N LEU A 16 13.30 -3.80 4.82
CA LEU A 16 14.12 -4.64 3.93
C LEU A 16 15.55 -4.79 4.47
N GLY A 17 16.12 -3.72 5.01
CA GLY A 17 17.44 -3.76 5.65
C GLY A 17 17.46 -4.69 6.87
N ARG A 18 16.42 -4.65 7.72
CA ARG A 18 16.29 -5.57 8.87
C ARG A 18 16.05 -7.02 8.41
N PHE A 19 15.20 -7.22 7.41
CA PHE A 19 14.89 -8.53 6.87
C PHE A 19 16.13 -9.23 6.32
N ARG A 20 16.94 -8.52 5.52
CA ARG A 20 18.20 -9.06 4.98
C ARG A 20 19.22 -9.43 6.06
N ARG A 21 19.19 -8.77 7.23
CA ARG A 21 20.06 -9.11 8.37
C ARG A 21 19.59 -10.36 9.11
N LEU A 22 18.27 -10.56 9.22
CA LEU A 22 17.67 -11.70 9.91
C LEU A 22 17.63 -12.97 9.03
N TYR A 23 17.50 -12.80 7.72
CA TYR A 23 17.35 -13.88 6.74
C TYR A 23 18.32 -13.67 5.57
N PRO A 24 19.64 -13.81 5.78
CA PRO A 24 20.66 -13.50 4.77
C PRO A 24 20.59 -14.38 3.51
N GLU A 25 20.03 -15.58 3.62
CA GLU A 25 19.80 -16.53 2.53
C GLU A 25 18.59 -16.16 1.64
N VAL A 26 17.76 -15.22 2.06
CA VAL A 26 16.56 -14.82 1.32
C VAL A 26 16.83 -13.56 0.50
N SER A 27 16.59 -13.66 -0.81
CA SER A 27 16.66 -12.51 -1.73
C SER A 27 15.30 -11.83 -1.86
N VAL A 28 15.22 -10.55 -1.52
CA VAL A 28 13.98 -9.77 -1.66
C VAL A 28 14.09 -8.85 -2.86
N ARG A 29 13.15 -8.98 -3.80
CA ARG A 29 12.98 -8.05 -4.93
C ARG A 29 11.72 -7.21 -4.73
N THR A 30 11.86 -5.91 -4.94
CA THR A 30 10.76 -4.95 -4.82
C THR A 30 10.42 -4.32 -6.16
N GLN A 31 9.15 -3.98 -6.35
CA GLN A 31 8.70 -3.17 -7.48
C GLN A 31 7.59 -2.21 -7.08
N VAL A 32 7.69 -0.98 -7.56
CA VAL A 32 6.67 0.05 -7.39
C VAL A 32 5.81 0.09 -8.65
N ARG A 33 4.49 -0.08 -8.50
CA ARG A 33 3.50 -0.03 -9.60
C ARG A 33 2.16 0.44 -9.06
N MET A 34 1.25 0.80 -9.96
CA MET A 34 -0.15 1.11 -9.63
C MET A 34 -0.87 -0.11 -9.04
N SER A 35 -1.83 0.12 -8.13
CA SER A 35 -2.57 -0.94 -7.41
C SER A 35 -3.15 -2.01 -8.34
N LEU A 36 -3.78 -1.60 -9.44
CA LEU A 36 -4.40 -2.54 -10.38
C LEU A 36 -3.37 -3.48 -11.05
N ALA A 37 -2.18 -2.96 -11.37
CA ALA A 37 -1.10 -3.75 -11.93
C ALA A 37 -0.54 -4.74 -10.89
N LEU A 38 -0.38 -4.30 -9.64
CA LEU A 38 0.06 -5.18 -8.55
C LEU A 38 -0.93 -6.30 -8.27
N GLN A 39 -2.23 -5.99 -8.26
CA GLN A 39 -3.29 -6.99 -8.10
C GLN A 39 -3.27 -8.03 -9.22
N LYS A 40 -3.01 -7.61 -10.48
CA LYS A 40 -2.85 -8.54 -11.60
C LYS A 40 -1.66 -9.48 -11.37
N LEU A 41 -0.50 -8.92 -11.01
CA LEU A 41 0.73 -9.70 -10.78
C LEU A 41 0.60 -10.66 -9.58
N LEU A 42 -0.14 -10.27 -8.54
CA LEU A 42 -0.50 -11.16 -7.42
C LEU A 42 -1.37 -12.33 -7.90
N ARG A 43 -2.41 -12.06 -8.69
CA ARG A 43 -3.28 -13.13 -9.23
C ARG A 43 -2.53 -14.09 -10.15
N GLU A 44 -1.54 -13.59 -10.89
CA GLU A 44 -0.72 -14.38 -11.80
C GLU A 44 0.43 -15.12 -11.08
N GLY A 45 0.62 -14.90 -9.77
CA GLY A 45 1.73 -15.49 -9.01
C GLY A 45 3.11 -14.89 -9.35
N ALA A 46 3.16 -13.80 -10.11
CA ALA A 46 4.39 -13.07 -10.41
C ALA A 46 4.89 -12.22 -9.23
N LEU A 47 4.04 -12.03 -8.21
CA LEU A 47 4.39 -11.42 -6.93
C LEU A 47 3.96 -12.35 -5.79
N ASP A 48 4.86 -12.52 -4.82
CA ASP A 48 4.56 -13.29 -3.60
C ASP A 48 3.65 -12.51 -2.64
N ALA A 49 3.81 -11.18 -2.61
CA ALA A 49 3.07 -10.28 -1.74
C ALA A 49 3.08 -8.86 -2.30
N ALA A 50 2.05 -8.07 -1.99
CA ALA A 50 2.03 -6.64 -2.22
C ALA A 50 1.38 -5.87 -1.07
N ILE A 51 1.85 -4.66 -0.82
CA ILE A 51 1.22 -3.70 0.09
C ILE A 51 0.48 -2.69 -0.79
N ILE A 52 -0.85 -2.70 -0.71
CA ILE A 52 -1.71 -1.84 -1.51
C ILE A 52 -2.84 -1.30 -0.65
N GLN A 53 -3.31 -0.10 -0.99
CA GLN A 53 -4.57 0.43 -0.48
C GLN A 53 -5.71 -0.04 -1.39
N VAL A 54 -6.77 -0.53 -0.77
CA VAL A 54 -8.01 -0.95 -1.43
C VAL A 54 -9.19 -0.46 -0.62
N PHE A 55 -10.38 -0.41 -1.23
CA PHE A 55 -11.58 -0.10 -0.47
C PHE A 55 -11.89 -1.22 0.51
N GLN A 56 -12.55 -0.90 1.63
CA GLN A 56 -12.90 -1.88 2.66
C GLN A 56 -13.68 -3.09 2.10
N HIS A 57 -14.53 -2.87 1.11
CA HIS A 57 -15.32 -3.93 0.48
C HIS A 57 -14.53 -4.81 -0.50
N GLU A 58 -13.29 -4.45 -0.83
CA GLU A 58 -12.41 -5.18 -1.75
C GLU A 58 -11.37 -6.03 -1.01
N VAL A 59 -11.29 -5.92 0.32
CA VAL A 59 -10.39 -6.71 1.17
C VAL A 59 -10.78 -8.19 1.10
N ARG A 60 -9.81 -9.05 0.80
CA ARG A 60 -10.00 -10.49 0.69
C ARG A 60 -9.71 -11.18 2.02
N PRO A 61 -10.26 -12.39 2.26
CA PRO A 61 -9.97 -13.15 3.48
C PRO A 61 -8.49 -13.50 3.68
N THR A 62 -7.70 -13.54 2.60
CA THR A 62 -6.26 -13.83 2.62
C THR A 62 -5.40 -12.60 2.86
N ASP A 63 -5.99 -11.40 2.89
CA ASP A 63 -5.26 -10.16 3.03
C ASP A 63 -4.95 -9.87 4.51
N ILE A 64 -3.81 -9.23 4.76
CA ILE A 64 -3.45 -8.74 6.09
C ILE A 64 -3.69 -7.23 6.12
N LEU A 65 -4.68 -6.81 6.91
CA LEU A 65 -4.96 -5.39 7.14
C LEU A 65 -3.85 -4.77 8.00
N LEU A 66 -3.07 -3.85 7.41
CA LEU A 66 -2.00 -3.15 8.12
C LEU A 66 -2.53 -1.95 8.93
N PHE A 67 -3.33 -1.11 8.29
CA PHE A 67 -4.00 0.03 8.91
C PHE A 67 -5.20 0.47 8.06
N ARG A 68 -6.04 1.35 8.63
CA ARG A 68 -7.11 2.05 7.90
C ARG A 68 -6.79 3.53 7.87
N GLU A 69 -7.01 4.15 6.72
CA GLU A 69 -6.89 5.59 6.54
C GLU A 69 -8.29 6.22 6.46
N SER A 70 -8.45 7.39 7.06
CA SER A 70 -9.69 8.17 6.95
C SER A 70 -9.52 9.22 5.86
N LEU A 71 -10.45 9.24 4.90
CA LEU A 71 -10.48 10.28 3.89
C LEU A 71 -11.16 11.52 4.48
N HIS A 72 -10.47 12.64 4.43
CA HIS A 72 -10.97 13.93 4.88
C HIS A 72 -11.20 14.85 3.69
N TRP A 73 -12.38 15.47 3.64
CA TRP A 73 -12.61 16.59 2.76
C TRP A 73 -11.85 17.80 3.31
N VAL A 74 -10.89 18.29 2.53
CA VAL A 74 -10.13 19.49 2.87
C VAL A 74 -10.58 20.60 1.93
N LYS A 75 -10.90 21.76 2.49
CA LYS A 75 -11.20 22.97 1.72
C LYS A 75 -10.11 24.02 1.96
N SER A 76 -9.98 24.98 1.05
CA SER A 76 -9.19 26.17 1.35
C SER A 76 -9.80 26.89 2.57
N PRO A 77 -8.97 27.50 3.43
CA PRO A 77 -9.46 28.27 4.57
C PRO A 77 -10.49 29.33 4.16
N GLU A 78 -10.30 29.95 3.00
CA GLU A 78 -11.10 31.04 2.45
C GLU A 78 -12.42 30.58 1.80
N LEU A 79 -12.57 29.30 1.49
CA LEU A 79 -13.80 28.78 0.87
C LEU A 79 -14.96 28.81 1.88
N VAL A 80 -15.94 29.69 1.66
CA VAL A 80 -17.19 29.72 2.44
C VAL A 80 -18.15 28.69 1.85
N LEU A 81 -18.46 27.65 2.61
CA LEU A 81 -19.47 26.66 2.26
C LEU A 81 -20.81 27.07 2.90
N ALA A 82 -21.86 27.17 2.08
CA ALA A 82 -23.21 27.27 2.62
C ALA A 82 -23.55 25.99 3.41
N LYS A 83 -24.34 26.10 4.49
CA LYS A 83 -24.88 24.90 5.13
C LYS A 83 -25.77 24.17 4.12
N GLY A 84 -25.51 22.88 3.90
CA GLY A 84 -26.44 22.02 3.19
C GLY A 84 -27.73 21.87 4.01
N ASP A 85 -28.87 21.82 3.33
CA ASP A 85 -30.20 21.63 3.89
C ASP A 85 -30.34 20.32 4.69
#